data_AF-A0A950P6I0-F1
#
_entry.id   AF-A0A950P6I0-F1
#
_cell.length_a   1.000
_cell.length_b   1.000
_cell.length_c   1.000
_cell.angle_alpha   90.00
_cell.angle_beta   90.00
_cell.angle_gamma   90.00
#
_symmetry.space_group_name_H-M   'P 1'
#
loop_
_entity.id
_entity.type
_entity.pdbx_description
1 polymer ?
#
loop_
_entity_poly.entity_id
_entity_poly.type
_entity_poly.pdbx_seq_one_letter_code
_entity_poly.pdbx_strand_id
1 'polypeptide(L)'
;GIEFEEGTDEVAKLRDFLASLGARVREDAGISIKPISRFGSERIVESAFQYARDNGRGKVTAVHKANIMKFSDGLFLEVAREVAERHPEIEFEDRIVDNLCNQLVSRPDEYDVIVLPNLYGDIVSDLGAGMIGGLGLAPGANIGTAAAMFEATHGSAPKYKGQNKVNPTALMLSGVLMLRHLGERTAGDRLERAIAGVIRKGEKVTYDLKPTRDDPTAVGTSQFADAVIEEMNQ
;
A
#
# COMPACT_ATOMS: atom_id res chain seq x y z
N GLY A 1 -12.19 0.71 12.93
CA GLY A 1 -13.09 1.87 12.82
C GLY A 1 -13.73 2.09 14.16
N ILE A 2 -13.41 3.19 14.83
CA ILE A 2 -14.20 3.66 15.97
C ILE A 2 -15.32 4.50 15.36
N GLU A 3 -16.49 3.90 15.22
CA GLU A 3 -17.60 4.44 14.44
C GLU A 3 -18.92 4.22 15.17
N PHE A 4 -19.82 5.19 15.02
CA PHE A 4 -21.12 5.24 15.67
C PHE A 4 -22.19 5.40 14.60
N GLU A 5 -23.09 4.42 14.53
CA GLU A 5 -24.13 4.33 13.52
C GLU A 5 -25.23 5.38 13.75
N GLU A 6 -25.77 5.91 12.65
CA GLU A 6 -26.88 6.87 12.65
C GLU A 6 -28.13 6.25 13.30
N GLY A 7 -28.88 7.05 14.06
CA GLY A 7 -30.11 6.60 14.74
C GLY A 7 -29.91 5.80 16.03
N THR A 8 -28.68 5.53 16.47
CA THR A 8 -28.40 4.78 17.72
C THR A 8 -28.37 5.66 18.97
N ASP A 9 -28.61 5.07 20.15
CA ASP A 9 -28.51 5.78 21.43
C ASP A 9 -27.07 6.21 21.72
N GLU A 10 -26.09 5.45 21.24
CA GLU A 10 -24.66 5.74 21.37
C GLU A 10 -24.26 7.02 20.63
N VAL A 11 -24.70 7.19 19.38
CA VAL A 11 -24.39 8.40 18.61
C VAL A 11 -25.09 9.64 19.19
N ALA A 12 -26.29 9.47 19.77
CA ALA A 12 -26.98 10.54 20.47
C ALA A 12 -26.18 11.02 21.70
N LYS A 13 -25.72 10.10 22.55
CA LYS A 13 -24.87 10.42 23.71
C LYS A 13 -23.57 11.10 23.30
N LEU A 14 -22.92 10.62 22.23
CA LEU A 14 -21.69 11.22 21.71
C LEU A 14 -21.94 12.64 21.19
N ARG A 15 -23.05 12.87 20.49
CA ARG A 15 -23.45 14.19 20.01
C ARG A 15 -23.67 15.17 21.15
N ASP A 16 -24.35 14.76 22.22
CA ASP A 16 -24.57 15.61 23.40
C ASP A 16 -23.24 15.97 24.08
N PHE A 17 -22.32 15.00 24.17
CA PHE A 17 -20.96 15.26 24.65
C PHE A 17 -20.21 16.25 23.75
N LEU A 18 -20.24 16.07 22.42
CA LEU A 18 -19.60 16.99 21.48
C LEU A 18 -20.21 18.40 21.53
N ALA A 19 -21.54 18.50 21.72
CA ALA A 19 -22.23 19.77 21.92
C ALA A 19 -21.76 20.48 23.20
N SER A 20 -21.47 19.73 24.28
CA SER A 20 -20.88 20.29 25.49
C SER A 20 -19.47 20.86 25.29
N LEU A 21 -18.77 20.42 24.22
CA LEU A 21 -17.47 20.94 23.79
C LEU A 21 -17.59 22.04 22.71
N GLY A 22 -18.81 22.46 22.37
CA GLY A 22 -19.07 23.50 21.36
C GLY A 22 -19.09 23.01 19.90
N ALA A 23 -19.05 21.69 19.67
CA ALA A 23 -19.16 21.11 18.34
C ALA A 23 -20.62 20.79 17.99
N ARG A 24 -21.04 21.11 16.76
CA ARG A 24 -22.40 20.81 16.28
C ARG A 24 -22.35 19.69 15.25
N VAL A 25 -22.99 18.57 15.58
CA VAL A 25 -23.18 17.43 14.68
C VAL A 25 -24.67 17.31 14.38
N ARG A 26 -25.03 17.01 13.12
CA ARG A 26 -26.44 16.85 12.72
C ARG A 26 -27.05 15.61 13.37
N GLU A 27 -28.38 15.60 13.49
CA GLU A 27 -29.09 14.46 14.08
C GLU A 27 -29.04 13.21 13.21
N ASP A 28 -29.03 13.40 11.89
CA ASP A 28 -28.99 12.40 10.82
C ASP A 28 -27.56 12.02 10.39
N ALA A 29 -26.60 12.06 11.32
CA ALA A 29 -25.18 11.80 11.04
C ALA A 29 -24.65 10.56 11.78
N GLY A 30 -23.95 9.69 11.04
CA GLY A 30 -22.98 8.76 11.63
C GLY A 30 -21.69 9.49 12.00
N ILE A 31 -20.96 8.99 13.00
CA ILE A 31 -19.73 9.62 13.51
C ILE A 31 -18.57 8.63 13.46
N SER A 32 -17.46 9.01 12.82
CA SER A 32 -16.20 8.25 12.84
C SER A 32 -15.11 9.04 13.58
N ILE A 33 -14.36 8.37 14.46
CA ILE A 33 -13.22 8.96 15.18
C ILE A 33 -11.92 8.55 14.49
N LYS A 34 -11.11 9.55 14.12
CA LYS A 34 -9.78 9.37 13.53
C LYS A 34 -8.68 9.71 14.54
N PRO A 35 -8.21 8.75 15.36
CA PRO A 35 -7.06 8.97 16.23
C PRO A 35 -5.76 8.84 15.43
N ILE A 36 -4.85 9.79 15.64
CA ILE A 36 -3.45 9.70 15.22
C ILE A 36 -2.60 9.91 16.47
N SER A 37 -1.62 9.03 16.70
CA SER A 37 -0.76 9.09 17.89
C SER A 37 0.68 9.37 17.50
N ARG A 38 1.42 10.04 18.39
CA ARG A 38 2.86 10.26 18.24
C ARG A 38 3.62 8.93 18.12
N PHE A 39 3.33 7.99 19.03
CA PHE A 39 3.95 6.65 19.02
C PHE A 39 3.74 5.90 17.70
N GLY A 40 2.52 5.90 17.16
CA GLY A 40 2.25 5.23 15.88
C GLY A 40 2.94 5.92 14.71
N SER A 41 2.91 7.25 14.69
CA SER A 41 3.54 8.07 13.64
C SER A 41 5.05 7.91 13.62
N GLU A 42 5.69 7.99 14.79
CA GLU A 42 7.14 7.84 14.90
C GLU A 42 7.60 6.48 14.40
N ARG A 43 6.91 5.40 14.79
CA ARG A 43 7.27 4.04 14.37
C ARG A 43 7.19 3.83 12.86
N ILE A 44 6.12 4.30 12.21
CA ILE A 44 5.96 4.08 10.78
C ILE A 44 6.91 4.97 9.96
N VAL A 45 7.16 6.20 10.40
CA VAL A 45 8.11 7.09 9.73
C VAL A 45 9.54 6.58 9.91
N GLU A 46 9.92 6.16 11.12
CA GLU A 46 11.24 5.54 11.37
C GLU A 46 11.44 4.31 10.49
N SER A 47 10.40 3.47 10.35
CA SER A 47 10.44 2.31 9.47
C SER A 47 10.59 2.69 7.99
N ALA A 48 10.02 3.82 7.55
CA ALA A 48 10.16 4.29 6.17
C ALA A 48 11.59 4.76 5.87
N PHE A 49 12.21 5.50 6.80
CA PHE A 49 13.63 5.88 6.69
C PHE A 49 14.55 4.66 6.75
N GLN A 50 14.30 3.71 7.65
CA GLN A 50 15.06 2.47 7.71
C GLN A 50 14.94 1.68 6.41
N TYR A 51 13.72 1.54 5.87
CA TYR A 51 13.49 0.89 4.58
C TYR A 51 14.25 1.59 3.47
N ALA A 52 14.27 2.93 3.48
CA ALA A 52 14.99 3.71 2.48
C ALA A 52 16.49 3.37 2.49
N ARG A 53 17.11 3.37 3.67
CA ARG A 53 18.53 3.01 3.83
C ARG A 53 18.83 1.58 3.39
N ASP A 54 18.06 0.62 3.88
CA ASP A 54 18.29 -0.80 3.61
C ASP A 54 18.10 -1.18 2.13
N ASN A 55 17.41 -0.33 1.36
CA ASN A 55 17.13 -0.57 -0.05
C ASN A 55 17.75 0.48 -0.98
N GLY A 56 18.69 1.30 -0.48
CA GLY A 56 19.41 2.29 -1.27
C GLY A 56 18.50 3.34 -1.92
N ARG A 57 17.39 3.69 -1.24
CA ARG A 57 16.45 4.73 -1.65
C ARG A 57 16.93 6.09 -1.16
N GLY A 58 16.65 7.12 -1.92
CA GLY A 58 17.21 8.46 -1.70
C GLY A 58 16.26 9.43 -1.02
N LYS A 59 14.95 9.15 -1.03
CA LYS A 59 13.93 10.11 -0.60
C LYS A 59 12.75 9.46 0.13
N VAL A 60 12.28 10.13 1.18
CA VAL A 60 11.04 9.82 1.91
C VAL A 60 10.08 11.00 1.82
N THR A 61 8.87 10.76 1.31
CA THR A 61 7.79 11.74 1.23
C THR A 61 6.70 11.43 2.26
N ALA A 62 6.47 12.32 3.22
CA ALA A 62 5.39 12.20 4.20
C ALA A 62 4.07 12.81 3.68
N VAL A 63 2.97 12.06 3.81
CA VAL A 63 1.69 12.45 3.20
C VAL A 63 0.63 12.72 4.25
N HIS A 64 -0.07 13.85 4.11
CA HIS A 64 -0.99 14.32 5.12
C HIS A 64 -2.10 15.21 4.53
N LYS A 65 -3.06 15.64 5.36
CA LYS A 65 -4.03 16.70 5.07
C LYS A 65 -4.07 17.73 6.21
N ALA A 66 -2.89 18.10 6.71
CA ALA A 66 -2.75 18.97 7.89
C ALA A 66 -3.31 20.40 7.68
N ASN A 67 -3.49 20.84 6.43
CA ASN A 67 -4.19 22.10 6.13
C ASN A 67 -5.65 22.09 6.59
N ILE A 68 -6.28 20.91 6.66
CA ILE A 68 -7.64 20.70 7.17
C ILE A 68 -7.61 20.08 8.57
N MET A 69 -6.86 18.98 8.75
CA MET A 69 -6.77 18.19 9.97
C MET A 69 -5.54 18.55 10.81
N LYS A 70 -5.55 19.76 11.38
CA LYS A 70 -4.39 20.36 12.06
C LYS A 70 -3.88 19.54 13.25
N PHE A 71 -4.75 18.86 13.99
CA PHE A 71 -4.37 18.20 15.25
C PHE A 71 -4.13 16.69 15.15
N SER A 72 -4.55 16.06 14.05
CA SER A 72 -4.28 14.64 13.78
C SER A 72 -3.18 14.52 12.72
N ASP A 73 -3.46 14.96 11.50
CA ASP A 73 -2.49 14.95 10.41
C ASP A 73 -1.36 15.95 10.62
N GLY A 74 -1.63 17.08 11.30
CA GLY A 74 -0.55 18.00 11.69
C GLY A 74 0.38 17.39 12.73
N LEU A 75 -0.12 16.59 13.68
CA LEU A 75 0.72 15.81 14.60
C LEU A 75 1.56 14.78 13.84
N PHE A 76 0.97 14.06 12.88
CA PHE A 76 1.73 13.13 12.03
C PHE A 76 2.87 13.85 11.29
N LEU A 77 2.58 15.00 10.67
CA LEU A 77 3.58 15.79 9.94
C LEU A 77 4.70 16.32 10.85
N GLU A 78 4.35 16.82 12.04
CA GLU A 78 5.32 17.27 13.04
C GLU A 78 6.28 16.13 13.40
N VAL A 79 5.75 14.96 13.75
CA VAL A 79 6.56 13.78 14.09
C VAL A 79 7.38 13.32 12.89
N ALA A 80 6.86 13.39 11.67
CA ALA A 80 7.61 13.01 10.48
C ALA A 80 8.84 13.91 10.26
N ARG A 81 8.70 15.21 10.51
CA ARG A 81 9.80 16.18 10.44
C ARG A 81 10.83 15.94 11.53
N GLU A 82 10.40 15.71 12.77
CA GLU A 82 11.31 15.34 13.87
C GLU A 82 12.10 14.07 13.57
N VAL A 83 11.45 13.05 12.99
CA VAL A 83 12.14 11.82 12.57
C VAL A 83 13.14 12.11 11.46
N ALA A 84 12.76 12.91 10.46
CA ALA A 84 13.63 13.28 9.35
C ALA A 84 14.92 13.98 9.80
N GLU A 85 14.86 14.83 10.83
CA GLU A 85 16.05 15.45 11.43
C GLU A 85 17.08 14.44 11.97
N ARG A 86 16.63 13.22 12.31
CA ARG A 86 17.50 12.11 12.78
C ARG A 86 18.13 11.31 11.65
N HIS A 87 17.68 11.50 10.41
CA HIS A 87 18.15 10.79 9.21
C HIS A 87 18.52 11.77 8.09
N PRO A 88 19.48 12.69 8.31
CA PRO A 88 19.84 13.75 7.36
C PRO A 88 20.42 13.24 6.03
N GLU A 89 20.77 11.94 5.95
CA GLU A 89 21.28 11.28 4.75
C GLU A 89 20.21 10.95 3.70
N ILE A 90 18.92 11.01 4.07
CA ILE A 90 17.78 10.76 3.18
C ILE A 90 17.05 12.08 2.93
N GLU A 91 16.77 12.40 1.66
CA GLU A 91 15.96 13.58 1.33
C GLU A 91 14.56 13.43 1.93
N PHE A 92 14.06 14.48 2.57
CA PHE A 92 12.72 14.51 3.14
C PHE A 92 11.89 15.62 2.53
N GLU A 93 10.65 15.27 2.18
CA GLU A 93 9.63 16.24 1.80
C GLU A 93 8.25 15.83 2.32
N ASP A 94 7.29 16.76 2.26
CA ASP A 94 5.89 16.48 2.55
C ASP A 94 4.97 16.86 1.38
N ARG A 95 3.82 16.18 1.29
CA ARG A 95 2.77 16.44 0.32
C ARG A 95 1.39 16.34 0.94
N ILE A 96 0.51 17.24 0.52
CA ILE A 96 -0.92 17.10 0.78
C ILE A 96 -1.47 15.96 -0.09
N VAL A 97 -2.28 15.07 0.48
CA VAL A 97 -2.74 13.82 -0.17
C VAL A 97 -3.43 14.02 -1.52
N ASP A 98 -4.21 15.08 -1.70
CA ASP A 98 -4.87 15.39 -2.99
C ASP A 98 -3.87 15.81 -4.06
N ASN A 99 -2.88 16.63 -3.69
CA ASN A 99 -1.77 16.96 -4.59
C ASN A 99 -0.96 15.70 -4.93
N LEU A 100 -0.63 14.86 -3.94
CA LEU A 100 0.07 13.59 -4.20
C LEU A 100 -0.68 12.73 -5.22
N CYS A 101 -1.98 12.52 -5.05
CA CYS A 101 -2.76 11.72 -6.00
C CYS A 101 -2.68 12.27 -7.43
N ASN A 102 -2.75 13.60 -7.59
CA ASN A 102 -2.58 14.23 -8.90
C ASN A 102 -1.16 14.03 -9.47
N GLN A 103 -0.14 14.15 -8.62
CA GLN A 103 1.25 14.03 -9.03
C GLN A 103 1.65 12.59 -9.32
N LEU A 104 1.16 11.59 -8.59
CA LEU A 104 1.45 10.19 -8.90
C LEU A 104 1.00 9.84 -10.31
N VAL A 105 -0.17 10.32 -10.74
CA VAL A 105 -0.65 10.07 -12.10
C VAL A 105 0.19 10.76 -13.17
N SER A 106 0.69 11.97 -12.88
CA SER A 106 1.33 12.83 -13.89
C SER A 106 2.85 12.71 -13.93
N ARG A 107 3.47 12.50 -12.77
CA ARG A 107 4.91 12.54 -12.48
C ARG A 107 5.27 11.52 -11.39
N PRO A 108 4.99 10.22 -11.60
CA PRO A 108 5.25 9.17 -10.61
C PRO A 108 6.75 9.01 -10.28
N ASP A 109 7.62 9.34 -11.23
CA ASP A 109 9.08 9.29 -11.13
C ASP A 109 9.67 10.31 -10.15
N GLU A 110 8.89 11.30 -9.71
CA GLU A 110 9.30 12.21 -8.65
C GLU A 110 9.26 11.57 -7.25
N TYR A 111 8.67 10.38 -7.06
CA TYR A 111 8.48 9.77 -5.75
C TYR A 111 9.29 8.47 -5.58
N ASP A 112 9.76 8.23 -4.36
CA ASP A 112 10.52 7.04 -3.99
C ASP A 112 9.81 6.32 -2.83
N VAL A 113 10.19 6.56 -1.57
CA VAL A 113 9.46 6.02 -0.41
C VAL A 113 8.37 6.99 0.03
N ILE A 114 7.13 6.51 0.13
CA ILE A 114 5.99 7.33 0.57
C ILE A 114 5.47 6.77 1.90
N VAL A 115 5.35 7.64 2.92
CA VAL A 115 4.83 7.26 4.24
C VAL A 115 3.53 8.00 4.54
N LEU A 116 2.51 7.24 4.95
CA LEU A 116 1.13 7.75 5.09
C LEU A 116 0.43 7.21 6.35
N PRO A 117 -0.49 7.99 6.95
CA PRO A 117 -1.52 7.48 7.83
C PRO A 117 -2.40 6.42 7.15
N ASN A 118 -2.95 5.50 7.95
CA ASN A 118 -3.67 4.29 7.51
C ASN A 118 -4.60 4.47 6.29
N LEU A 119 -5.67 5.28 6.42
CA LEU A 119 -6.64 5.47 5.33
C LEU A 119 -6.03 6.03 4.04
N TYR A 120 -5.00 6.87 4.15
CA TYR A 120 -4.34 7.41 2.95
C TYR A 120 -3.43 6.38 2.32
N GLY A 121 -2.74 5.57 3.12
CA GLY A 121 -1.95 4.45 2.63
C GLY A 121 -2.79 3.49 1.80
N ASP A 122 -3.97 3.13 2.31
CA ASP A 122 -4.95 2.28 1.61
C ASP A 122 -5.31 2.86 0.23
N ILE A 123 -5.85 4.08 0.19
CA ILE A 123 -6.29 4.73 -1.05
C ILE A 123 -5.13 4.95 -2.04
N VAL A 124 -3.98 5.43 -1.57
CA VAL A 124 -2.84 5.75 -2.45
C VAL A 124 -2.18 4.48 -2.97
N SER A 125 -2.14 3.40 -2.18
CA SER A 125 -1.64 2.11 -2.64
C SER A 125 -2.52 1.50 -3.74
N ASP A 126 -3.84 1.64 -3.64
CA ASP A 126 -4.80 1.23 -4.67
C ASP A 126 -4.64 2.04 -5.96
N LEU A 127 -4.42 3.35 -5.84
CA LEU A 127 -4.07 4.21 -6.98
C LEU A 127 -2.79 3.71 -7.66
N GLY A 128 -1.74 3.44 -6.89
CA GLY A 128 -0.47 2.92 -7.40
C GLY A 128 -0.64 1.57 -8.11
N ALA A 129 -1.40 0.65 -7.51
CA ALA A 129 -1.74 -0.62 -8.13
C ALA A 129 -2.51 -0.43 -9.45
N GLY A 130 -3.50 0.45 -9.47
CA GLY A 130 -4.28 0.78 -10.67
C GLY A 130 -3.43 1.29 -11.82
N MET A 131 -2.40 2.10 -11.54
CA MET A 131 -1.49 2.65 -12.55
C MET A 131 -0.61 1.60 -13.23
N ILE A 132 -0.34 0.46 -12.57
CA ILE A 132 0.57 -0.58 -13.08
C ILE A 132 -0.15 -1.81 -13.66
N GLY A 133 -1.49 -1.77 -13.80
CA GLY A 133 -2.29 -2.90 -14.32
C GLY A 133 -3.20 -3.56 -13.29
N GLY A 134 -3.30 -3.02 -12.07
CA GLY A 134 -4.27 -3.37 -11.05
C GLY A 134 -3.72 -4.23 -9.90
N LEU A 135 -4.59 -4.51 -8.93
CA LEU A 135 -4.27 -5.22 -7.68
C LEU A 135 -3.73 -6.64 -7.87
N GLY A 136 -3.94 -7.26 -9.04
CA GLY A 136 -3.39 -8.58 -9.38
C GLY A 136 -1.86 -8.61 -9.49
N LEU A 137 -1.22 -7.44 -9.54
CA LEU A 137 0.22 -7.26 -9.66
C LEU A 137 0.85 -6.61 -8.43
N ALA A 138 0.04 -6.13 -7.48
CA ALA A 138 0.52 -5.41 -6.31
C ALA A 138 0.91 -6.40 -5.20
N PRO A 139 2.19 -6.45 -4.78
CA PRO A 139 2.59 -7.20 -3.59
C PRO A 139 2.29 -6.43 -2.31
N GLY A 140 2.23 -7.15 -1.19
CA GLY A 140 1.93 -6.60 0.12
C GLY A 140 2.72 -7.28 1.24
N ALA A 141 3.00 -6.51 2.29
CA ALA A 141 3.61 -7.01 3.50
C ALA A 141 3.16 -6.20 4.71
N ASN A 142 2.93 -6.90 5.83
CA ASN A 142 2.65 -6.36 7.14
C ASN A 142 3.82 -6.70 8.07
N ILE A 143 4.65 -5.71 8.40
CA ILE A 143 5.90 -5.90 9.14
C ILE A 143 5.78 -5.30 10.54
N GLY A 144 5.90 -6.15 11.56
CA GLY A 144 5.96 -5.77 12.97
C GLY A 144 7.35 -5.97 13.57
N THR A 145 7.48 -5.72 14.88
CA THR A 145 8.76 -5.88 15.60
C THR A 145 9.12 -7.34 15.89
N ALA A 146 8.13 -8.24 15.92
CA ALA A 146 8.31 -9.65 16.28
C ALA A 146 7.99 -10.64 15.14
N ALA A 147 7.30 -10.17 14.09
CA ALA A 147 6.87 -10.99 12.98
C ALA A 147 6.61 -10.13 11.73
N ALA A 148 6.68 -10.77 10.57
CA ALA A 148 6.28 -10.19 9.29
C ALA A 148 5.36 -11.17 8.55
N MET A 149 4.34 -10.64 7.89
CA MET A 149 3.39 -11.39 7.07
C MET A 149 3.40 -10.84 5.64
N PHE A 150 3.52 -11.72 4.66
CA PHE A 150 3.60 -11.36 3.25
C PHE A 150 2.37 -11.92 2.54
N GLU A 151 1.60 -11.05 1.90
CA GLU A 151 0.30 -11.39 1.32
C GLU A 151 0.05 -10.58 0.05
N ALA A 152 -0.79 -11.11 -0.84
CA ALA A 152 -1.20 -10.35 -2.02
C ALA A 152 -2.21 -9.26 -1.60
N THR A 153 -2.14 -8.08 -2.22
CA THR A 153 -3.06 -6.97 -1.90
C THR A 153 -4.52 -7.28 -2.29
N HIS A 154 -4.74 -8.15 -3.27
CA HIS A 154 -6.08 -8.50 -3.73
C HIS A 154 -6.84 -9.44 -2.78
N GLY A 155 -8.17 -9.37 -2.81
CA GLY A 155 -9.05 -10.28 -2.05
C GLY A 155 -9.15 -11.71 -2.62
N SER A 156 -10.08 -12.49 -2.07
CA SER A 156 -10.23 -13.93 -2.30
C SER A 156 -10.78 -14.37 -3.68
N ALA A 157 -11.30 -13.42 -4.47
CA ALA A 157 -11.84 -13.64 -5.83
C ALA A 157 -12.66 -14.96 -5.99
N PRO A 158 -13.74 -15.17 -5.19
CA PRO A 158 -14.40 -16.47 -5.05
C PRO A 158 -14.95 -17.04 -6.37
N LYS A 159 -15.32 -16.17 -7.32
CA LYS A 159 -15.80 -16.54 -8.66
C LYS A 159 -14.79 -17.33 -9.50
N TYR A 160 -13.50 -17.34 -9.15
CA TYR A 160 -12.44 -18.06 -9.87
C TYR A 160 -11.85 -19.23 -9.09
N LYS A 161 -12.40 -19.55 -7.91
CA LYS A 161 -11.92 -20.64 -7.06
C LYS A 161 -11.92 -21.96 -7.84
N GLY A 162 -10.77 -22.64 -7.86
CA GLY A 162 -10.60 -23.96 -8.47
C GLY A 162 -10.56 -23.96 -10.01
N GLN A 163 -10.53 -22.80 -10.66
CA GLN A 163 -10.59 -22.71 -12.13
C GLN A 163 -9.21 -22.63 -12.81
N ASN A 164 -8.12 -22.65 -12.05
CA ASN A 164 -6.76 -22.46 -12.59
C ASN A 164 -6.67 -21.21 -13.51
N LYS A 165 -7.24 -20.08 -13.08
CA LYS A 165 -7.45 -18.90 -13.93
C LYS A 165 -6.80 -17.61 -13.42
N VAL A 166 -6.64 -17.47 -12.11
CA VAL A 166 -6.20 -16.22 -11.48
C VAL A 166 -4.70 -16.01 -11.68
N ASN A 167 -4.30 -14.75 -11.84
CA ASN A 167 -2.91 -14.33 -11.88
C ASN A 167 -2.22 -14.53 -10.52
N PRO A 168 -1.16 -15.36 -10.42
CA PRO A 168 -0.44 -15.57 -9.17
C PRO A 168 0.61 -14.49 -8.87
N THR A 169 0.78 -13.50 -9.76
CA THR A 169 1.90 -12.54 -9.72
C THR A 169 1.98 -11.76 -8.40
N ALA A 170 0.89 -11.16 -7.93
CA ALA A 170 0.91 -10.42 -6.65
C ALA A 170 1.45 -11.28 -5.48
N LEU A 171 0.99 -12.53 -5.36
CA LEU A 171 1.46 -13.44 -4.31
C LEU A 171 2.93 -13.82 -4.49
N MET A 172 3.36 -14.10 -5.73
CA MET A 172 4.77 -14.38 -6.02
C MET A 172 5.67 -13.18 -5.68
N LEU A 173 5.24 -11.96 -6.00
CA LEU A 173 5.95 -10.73 -5.66
C LEU A 173 5.94 -10.46 -4.14
N SER A 174 4.88 -10.81 -3.41
CA SER A 174 4.93 -10.82 -1.94
C SER A 174 5.95 -11.84 -1.41
N GLY A 175 6.12 -12.97 -2.10
CA GLY A 175 7.23 -13.89 -1.87
C GLY A 175 8.60 -13.28 -2.13
N VAL A 176 8.74 -12.44 -3.16
CA VAL A 176 9.97 -11.65 -3.40
C VAL A 176 10.25 -10.70 -2.23
N LEU A 177 9.22 -10.00 -1.73
CA LEU A 177 9.36 -9.14 -0.54
C LEU A 177 9.82 -9.95 0.69
N MET A 178 9.28 -11.15 0.88
CA MET A 178 9.69 -12.06 1.95
C MET A 178 11.15 -12.47 1.83
N LEU A 179 11.59 -12.89 0.64
CA LEU A 179 12.98 -13.27 0.40
C LEU A 179 13.93 -12.11 0.70
N ARG A 180 13.60 -10.89 0.25
CA ARG A 180 14.37 -9.69 0.57
C ARG A 180 14.41 -9.40 2.07
N HIS A 181 13.30 -9.58 2.79
CA HIS A 181 13.24 -9.42 4.24
C HIS A 181 14.11 -10.45 4.99
N LEU A 182 14.22 -11.68 4.48
CA LEU A 182 15.08 -12.73 5.04
C LEU A 182 16.57 -12.57 4.67
N GLY A 183 16.93 -11.56 3.86
CA GLY A 183 18.29 -11.36 3.36
C GLY A 183 18.64 -12.18 2.11
N GLU A 184 17.71 -12.98 1.59
CA GLU A 184 17.85 -13.83 0.41
C GLU A 184 17.69 -13.03 -0.90
N ARG A 185 18.44 -11.93 -1.03
CA ARG A 185 18.30 -10.97 -2.15
C ARG A 185 18.49 -11.62 -3.51
N THR A 186 19.50 -12.48 -3.67
CA THR A 186 19.75 -13.18 -4.95
C THR A 186 18.57 -14.05 -5.38
N ALA A 187 17.92 -14.74 -4.43
CA ALA A 187 16.73 -15.54 -4.73
C ALA A 187 15.54 -14.64 -5.09
N GLY A 188 15.33 -13.55 -4.35
CA GLY A 188 14.29 -12.55 -4.64
C GLY A 188 14.46 -11.90 -6.02
N ASP A 189 15.67 -11.51 -6.37
CA ASP A 189 15.98 -10.85 -7.65
C ASP A 189 15.92 -11.84 -8.84
N ARG A 190 16.21 -13.13 -8.61
CA ARG A 190 15.96 -14.19 -9.60
C ARG A 190 14.45 -14.39 -9.81
N LEU A 191 13.72 -14.45 -8.70
CA LEU A 191 12.27 -14.25 -8.54
C LEU A 191 11.67 -13.25 -9.52
N GLU A 192 11.94 -11.99 -9.19
CA GLU A 192 11.36 -10.82 -9.83
C GLU A 192 11.74 -10.72 -11.32
N ARG A 193 13.01 -11.01 -11.66
CA ARG A 193 13.46 -10.99 -13.06
C ARG A 193 12.74 -12.03 -13.91
N ALA A 194 12.49 -13.23 -13.39
CA ALA A 194 11.77 -14.27 -14.11
C ALA A 194 10.31 -13.90 -14.35
N ILE A 195 9.62 -13.37 -13.34
CA ILE A 195 8.26 -12.85 -13.48
C ILE A 195 8.21 -11.75 -14.56
N ALA A 196 9.13 -10.78 -14.48
CA ALA A 196 9.22 -9.70 -15.46
C ALA A 196 9.54 -10.23 -16.88
N GLY A 197 10.37 -11.26 -17.00
CA GLY A 197 10.70 -11.93 -18.26
C GLY A 197 9.48 -12.57 -18.93
N VAL A 198 8.69 -13.34 -18.16
CA VAL A 198 7.45 -13.97 -18.66
C VAL A 198 6.43 -12.91 -19.08
N ILE A 199 6.23 -11.87 -18.27
CA ILE A 199 5.31 -10.77 -18.59
C ILE A 199 5.76 -10.03 -19.86
N ARG A 200 7.07 -9.76 -20.00
CA ARG A 200 7.64 -9.09 -21.19
C ARG A 200 7.43 -9.90 -22.47
N LYS A 201 7.54 -11.23 -22.40
CA LYS A 201 7.27 -12.13 -23.54
C LYS A 201 5.78 -12.14 -23.91
N GLY A 202 4.88 -12.04 -22.93
CA GLY A 202 3.43 -11.94 -23.15
C GLY A 202 2.75 -13.21 -23.68
N GLU A 203 3.51 -14.29 -23.91
CA GLU A 203 3.01 -15.55 -24.46
C GLU A 203 2.25 -16.36 -23.41
N LYS A 204 2.94 -16.77 -22.34
CA LYS A 204 2.41 -17.57 -21.24
C LYS A 204 1.91 -16.70 -20.07
N VAL A 205 1.05 -15.72 -20.36
CA VAL A 205 0.44 -14.83 -19.34
C VAL A 205 -1.04 -15.13 -19.10
N THR A 206 -1.54 -14.83 -17.90
CA THR A 206 -2.96 -15.00 -17.54
C THR A 206 -3.84 -13.96 -18.25
N TYR A 207 -5.14 -14.24 -18.31
CA TYR A 207 -6.15 -13.47 -19.05
C TYR A 207 -6.20 -11.97 -18.72
N ASP A 208 -5.82 -11.57 -17.51
CA ASP A 208 -5.80 -10.19 -17.04
C ASP A 208 -4.58 -9.40 -17.52
N LEU A 209 -3.54 -10.08 -17.99
CA LEU A 209 -2.33 -9.49 -18.58
C LEU A 209 -2.37 -9.47 -20.12
N LYS A 210 -3.38 -10.09 -20.74
CA LYS A 210 -3.61 -10.03 -22.18
C LYS A 210 -4.27 -8.70 -22.57
N PRO A 211 -4.08 -8.22 -23.82
CA PRO A 211 -4.75 -7.00 -24.31
C PRO A 211 -6.27 -7.06 -24.19
N THR A 212 -6.86 -8.25 -24.39
CA THR A 212 -8.28 -8.51 -24.14
C THR A 212 -8.44 -9.71 -23.22
N ARG A 213 -9.43 -9.66 -22.32
CA ARG A 213 -9.63 -10.68 -21.26
C ARG A 213 -10.15 -12.01 -21.76
N ASP A 214 -10.61 -12.06 -23.01
CA ASP A 214 -11.15 -13.21 -23.72
C ASP A 214 -10.14 -13.81 -24.71
N ASP A 215 -8.89 -13.33 -24.73
CA ASP A 215 -7.83 -13.87 -25.56
C ASP A 215 -7.66 -15.39 -25.30
N PRO A 216 -7.87 -16.24 -26.31
CA PRO A 216 -7.83 -17.70 -26.15
C PRO A 216 -6.41 -18.23 -25.86
N THR A 217 -5.38 -17.40 -26.04
CA THR A 217 -3.98 -17.75 -25.72
C THR A 217 -3.62 -17.53 -24.25
N ALA A 218 -4.53 -16.98 -23.45
CA ALA A 218 -4.33 -16.83 -22.01
C ALA A 218 -4.11 -18.18 -21.34
N VAL A 219 -3.04 -18.29 -20.55
CA VAL A 219 -2.73 -19.52 -19.81
C VAL A 219 -3.34 -19.48 -18.41
N GLY A 220 -3.43 -20.65 -17.78
CA GLY A 220 -3.90 -20.78 -16.40
C GLY A 220 -2.85 -20.42 -15.35
N THR A 221 -3.27 -20.37 -14.09
CA THR A 221 -2.42 -20.07 -12.93
C THR A 221 -1.17 -20.95 -12.88
N SER A 222 -1.32 -22.27 -13.02
CA SER A 222 -0.21 -23.23 -12.98
C SER A 222 0.74 -23.05 -14.15
N GLN A 223 0.21 -22.85 -15.37
CA GLN A 223 1.04 -22.67 -16.56
C GLN A 223 1.84 -21.37 -16.52
N PHE A 224 1.29 -20.31 -15.92
CA PHE A 224 2.06 -19.09 -15.64
C PHE A 224 3.20 -19.38 -14.68
N ALA A 225 2.94 -20.11 -13.59
CA ALA A 225 3.97 -20.49 -12.62
C ALA A 225 5.07 -21.36 -13.25
N ASP A 226 4.70 -22.33 -14.10
CA ASP A 226 5.65 -23.16 -14.85
C ASP A 226 6.54 -22.31 -15.76
N ALA A 227 5.96 -21.32 -16.46
CA ALA A 227 6.72 -20.38 -17.29
C ALA A 227 7.73 -19.56 -16.48
N VAL A 228 7.35 -19.14 -15.26
CA VAL A 228 8.25 -18.42 -14.36
C VAL A 228 9.38 -19.34 -13.89
N ILE A 229 9.10 -20.59 -13.56
CA ILE A 229 10.12 -21.58 -13.18
C ILE A 229 11.10 -21.85 -14.33
N GLU A 230 10.59 -21.99 -15.56
CA GLU A 230 11.41 -22.13 -16.77
C GLU A 230 12.34 -20.92 -16.95
N GLU A 231 11.79 -19.70 -16.82
CA GLU A 231 12.55 -18.45 -16.96
C GLU A 231 13.63 -18.30 -15.88
N MET A 232 13.37 -18.75 -14.65
CA MET A 232 14.37 -18.74 -13.56
C MET A 232 15.60 -19.60 -13.87
N ASN A 233 15.50 -20.58 -14.78
CA ASN A 233 16.58 -21.52 -15.10
C ASN A 233 17.40 -21.13 -16.34
N GLN A 234 17.08 -20.00 -16.97
CA GLN A 234 17.84 -19.40 -18.08
C GLN A 234 18.90 -18.44 -17.54
#